data_AF-A0A8J3PPB5-F1
#
_entry.id   AF-A0A8J3PPB5-F1
#
_cell.length_a   1.000
_cell.length_b   1.000
_cell.length_c   1.000
_cell.angle_alpha   90.00
_cell.angle_beta   90.00
_cell.angle_gamma   90.00
#
_symmetry.space_group_name_H-M   'P 1'
#
loop_
_entity.id
_entity.type
_entity.pdbx_description
1 polymer ?
#
loop_
_entity_poly.entity_id
_entity_poly.type
_entity_poly.pdbx_seq_one_letter_code
_entity_poly.pdbx_strand_id
1 'polypeptide(L)'
;MGRKPRIDQDELRRLAAEGWSNAQLAAHFGVTDSGILQAKRAAGLSKPMTDHSRALPWKLSREHSQSGPATNLRNLSAVIQGRTIPKEKLNTALRWATRLVDNDLDIAYDPDQGFLEVPVHGSSHIAAVLSEARQAVHPAAEGLPRENRAE
;
A
#
# COMPACT_ATOMS: atom_id res chain seq x y z
N MET A 1 32.38 -22.19 -16.33
CA MET A 1 31.12 -21.48 -16.03
C MET A 1 30.51 -22.13 -14.78
N GLY A 2 30.50 -21.42 -13.66
CA GLY A 2 30.04 -21.98 -12.37
C GLY A 2 28.51 -22.07 -12.31
N ARG A 3 27.98 -23.25 -11.94
CA ARG A 3 26.56 -23.47 -11.64
C ARG A 3 26.15 -22.49 -10.53
N LYS A 4 25.14 -21.64 -10.78
CA LYS A 4 24.52 -20.82 -9.73
C LYS A 4 24.05 -21.77 -8.61
N PRO A 5 24.37 -21.52 -7.32
CA PRO A 5 23.79 -22.27 -6.23
C PRO A 5 22.26 -22.16 -6.32
N ARG A 6 21.60 -23.31 -6.48
CA ARG A 6 20.14 -23.39 -6.57
C ARG A 6 19.63 -23.47 -5.14
N ILE A 7 18.95 -22.41 -4.69
CA ILE A 7 18.28 -22.39 -3.38
C ILE A 7 17.21 -23.48 -3.40
N ASP A 8 17.29 -24.41 -2.45
CA ASP A 8 16.25 -25.39 -2.21
C ASP A 8 15.01 -24.67 -1.65
N GLN A 9 13.90 -24.79 -2.36
CA GLN A 9 12.68 -24.06 -2.05
C GLN A 9 11.95 -24.66 -0.83
N ASP A 10 12.04 -25.97 -0.63
CA ASP A 10 11.37 -26.63 0.50
C ASP A 10 12.08 -26.28 1.81
N GLU A 11 13.41 -26.32 1.78
CA GLU A 11 14.24 -25.89 2.91
C GLU A 11 14.09 -24.40 3.21
N LEU A 12 14.02 -23.55 2.17
CA LEU A 12 13.75 -22.12 2.33
C LEU A 12 12.40 -21.88 3.02
N ARG A 13 11.34 -22.63 2.68
CA ARG A 13 10.03 -22.51 3.35
C ARG A 13 10.12 -22.94 4.81
N ARG A 14 10.80 -24.05 5.11
CA ARG A 14 10.98 -24.57 6.47
C ARG A 14 11.68 -23.54 7.36
N LEU A 15 12.85 -23.08 6.94
CA LEU A 15 13.65 -22.11 7.72
C LEU A 15 12.95 -20.75 7.85
N ALA A 16 12.25 -20.29 6.80
CA ALA A 16 11.45 -19.07 6.89
C ALA A 16 10.27 -19.20 7.88
N ALA A 17 9.64 -20.38 7.95
CA ALA A 17 8.58 -20.67 8.92
C ALA A 17 9.12 -20.75 10.36
N GLU A 18 10.38 -21.17 10.54
CA GLU A 18 11.11 -21.13 11.82
C GLU A 18 11.53 -19.70 12.24
N GLY A 19 11.22 -18.68 11.43
CA GLY A 19 11.49 -17.28 11.76
C GLY A 19 12.89 -16.79 11.42
N TRP A 20 13.64 -17.53 10.58
CA TRP A 20 14.97 -17.09 10.16
C TRP A 20 14.93 -15.77 9.40
N SER A 21 15.85 -14.87 9.74
CA SER A 21 16.06 -13.60 9.04
C SER A 21 16.66 -13.83 7.64
N ASN A 22 16.49 -12.84 6.75
CA ASN A 22 17.07 -12.93 5.40
C ASN A 22 18.60 -13.07 5.40
N ALA A 23 19.29 -12.44 6.37
CA ALA A 23 20.74 -12.54 6.53
C ALA A 23 21.18 -13.96 6.94
N GLN A 24 20.43 -14.61 7.85
CA GLN A 24 20.71 -16.00 8.24
C GLN A 24 20.48 -16.97 7.09
N LEU A 25 19.40 -16.77 6.32
CA LEU A 25 19.12 -17.55 5.11
C LEU A 25 20.21 -17.33 4.05
N ALA A 26 20.68 -16.09 3.86
CA ALA A 26 21.73 -15.75 2.91
C ALA A 26 23.04 -16.46 3.25
N ALA A 27 23.42 -16.45 4.52
CA ALA A 27 24.58 -17.19 5.03
C ALA A 27 24.41 -18.71 4.86
N HIS A 28 23.23 -19.25 5.17
CA HIS A 28 22.94 -20.69 5.04
C HIS A 28 23.03 -21.18 3.59
N PHE A 29 22.46 -20.44 2.64
CA PHE A 29 22.45 -20.81 1.23
C PHE A 29 23.67 -20.33 0.43
N GLY A 30 24.58 -19.57 1.06
CA GLY A 30 25.76 -19.02 0.39
C GLY A 30 25.42 -18.01 -0.73
N VAL A 31 24.37 -17.22 -0.54
CA VAL A 31 23.87 -16.22 -1.51
C VAL A 31 23.77 -14.84 -0.86
N THR A 32 23.42 -13.82 -1.65
CA THR A 32 23.15 -12.47 -1.12
C THR A 32 21.73 -12.37 -0.57
N ASP A 33 21.48 -11.39 0.31
CA ASP A 33 20.14 -11.03 0.79
C ASP A 33 19.15 -10.80 -0.35
N SER A 34 19.60 -10.12 -1.42
CA SER A 34 18.81 -9.92 -2.63
C SER A 34 18.43 -11.24 -3.32
N GLY A 35 19.33 -12.23 -3.31
CA GLY A 35 19.06 -13.58 -3.81
C GLY A 35 18.00 -14.31 -2.98
N ILE A 36 18.05 -14.20 -1.65
CA ILE A 36 17.02 -14.74 -0.76
C ILE A 36 15.67 -14.05 -0.99
N LEU A 37 15.63 -12.73 -1.14
CA LEU A 37 14.40 -12.01 -1.43
C LEU A 37 13.77 -12.46 -2.76
N GLN A 38 14.58 -12.69 -3.80
CA GLN A 38 14.10 -13.23 -5.06
C GLN A 38 13.57 -14.66 -4.91
N ALA A 39 14.27 -15.52 -4.17
CA ALA A 39 13.83 -16.89 -3.91
C ALA A 39 12.53 -16.94 -3.10
N LYS A 40 12.40 -16.12 -2.04
CA LYS A 40 11.16 -16.01 -1.25
C LYS A 40 10.00 -15.49 -2.11
N ARG A 41 10.23 -14.60 -3.08
CA ARG A 41 9.17 -14.19 -4.02
C ARG A 41 8.75 -15.34 -4.92
N ALA A 42 9.71 -16.05 -5.53
CA ALA A 42 9.44 -17.21 -6.37
C ALA A 42 8.72 -18.35 -5.60
N ALA A 43 8.98 -18.47 -4.30
CA ALA A 43 8.38 -19.45 -3.40
C ALA A 43 6.97 -19.09 -2.89
N GLY A 44 6.45 -17.89 -3.22
CA GLY A 44 5.20 -17.38 -2.62
C GLY A 44 5.32 -16.98 -1.14
N LEU A 45 6.53 -16.94 -0.59
CA LEU A 45 6.81 -16.57 0.81
C LEU A 45 6.86 -15.06 1.05
N SER A 46 6.82 -14.26 -0.01
CA SER A 46 6.81 -12.80 0.11
C SER A 46 5.38 -12.29 0.14
N LYS A 47 5.06 -11.45 1.12
CA LYS A 47 3.79 -10.71 1.11
C LYS A 47 3.72 -9.86 -0.17
N PRO A 48 2.59 -9.86 -0.89
CA PRO A 48 2.39 -8.97 -2.02
C PRO A 48 2.67 -7.52 -1.58
N MET A 49 3.53 -6.82 -2.31
CA MET A 49 3.74 -5.39 -2.10
C MET A 49 2.44 -4.68 -2.43
N THR A 50 2.01 -3.79 -1.55
CA THR A 50 0.85 -2.93 -1.79
C THR A 50 1.18 -2.01 -2.98
N ASP A 51 0.39 -2.13 -4.05
CA ASP A 51 0.55 -1.23 -5.19
C ASP A 51 -0.18 0.08 -4.90
N HIS A 52 0.57 1.15 -4.78
CA HIS A 52 0.04 2.48 -4.51
C HIS A 52 -0.19 3.31 -5.77
N SER A 53 0.12 2.77 -6.96
CA SER A 53 0.09 3.49 -8.23
C SER A 53 -1.23 4.20 -8.51
N ARG A 54 -2.38 3.59 -8.15
CA ARG A 54 -3.70 4.22 -8.32
C ARG A 54 -3.91 5.47 -7.46
N ALA A 55 -3.34 5.54 -6.26
CA ALA A 55 -3.45 6.71 -5.38
C ALA A 55 -2.28 7.68 -5.53
N LEU A 56 -1.13 7.17 -5.95
CA LEU A 56 0.12 7.89 -6.22
C LEU A 56 0.59 7.57 -7.63
N PRO A 57 -0.02 8.18 -8.67
CA PRO A 57 0.31 7.91 -10.06
C PRO A 57 1.68 8.48 -10.48
N TRP A 58 2.28 9.33 -9.65
CA TRP A 58 3.56 9.97 -9.94
C TRP A 58 4.75 9.15 -9.48
N LYS A 59 5.83 9.22 -10.26
CA LYS A 59 7.15 8.76 -9.83
C LYS A 59 7.77 9.82 -8.91
N LEU A 60 7.69 9.60 -7.61
CA LEU A 60 8.18 10.55 -6.62
C LEU A 60 9.71 10.58 -6.57
N SER A 61 10.27 11.78 -6.36
CA SER A 61 11.66 11.95 -5.96
C SER A 61 11.86 11.35 -4.56
N ARG A 62 13.10 10.97 -4.25
CA ARG A 62 13.43 10.39 -2.94
C ARG A 62 13.07 11.34 -1.80
N GLU A 63 13.30 12.63 -2.00
CA GLU A 63 13.05 13.71 -1.04
C GLU A 63 11.56 13.87 -0.73
N HIS A 64 10.70 13.75 -1.75
CA HIS A 64 9.25 13.90 -1.58
C HIS A 64 8.54 12.59 -1.20
N SER A 65 9.26 11.46 -1.25
CA SER A 65 8.69 10.13 -1.02
C SER A 65 8.08 9.96 0.37
N GLN A 66 8.54 10.69 1.38
CA GLN A 66 8.02 10.65 2.76
C GLN A 66 7.28 11.94 3.16
N SER A 67 6.91 12.78 2.19
CA SER A 67 6.11 13.97 2.45
C SER A 67 4.74 13.61 3.05
N GLY A 68 4.09 14.60 3.67
CA GLY A 68 2.73 14.46 4.22
C GLY A 68 1.73 13.92 3.19
N PRO A 69 1.59 14.55 2.01
CA PRO A 69 0.69 14.07 0.97
C PRO A 69 1.01 12.66 0.47
N ALA A 70 2.28 12.33 0.23
CA ALA A 70 2.67 10.98 -0.16
C ALA A 70 2.26 9.94 0.89
N THR A 71 2.51 10.23 2.16
CA THR A 71 2.18 9.34 3.27
C THR A 71 0.67 9.18 3.42
N ASN A 72 -0.09 10.27 3.33
CA ASN A 72 -1.55 10.24 3.39
C ASN A 72 -2.16 9.41 2.25
N LEU A 73 -1.69 9.60 1.01
CA LEU A 73 -2.15 8.82 -0.14
C LEU A 73 -1.83 7.32 0.01
N ARG A 74 -0.65 6.95 0.54
CA ARG A 74 -0.35 5.55 0.83
C ARG A 74 -1.24 4.96 1.90
N ASN A 75 -1.56 5.73 2.95
CA ASN A 75 -2.47 5.28 4.01
C ASN A 75 -3.89 5.04 3.46
N LEU A 76 -4.42 5.96 2.65
CA LEU A 76 -5.73 5.78 2.00
C LEU A 76 -5.71 4.56 1.08
N SER A 77 -4.68 4.45 0.23
CA SER A 77 -4.48 3.31 -0.68
C SER A 77 -4.37 1.96 0.05
N ALA A 78 -3.71 1.92 1.20
CA ALA A 78 -3.60 0.71 2.00
C ALA A 78 -4.99 0.26 2.48
N VAL A 79 -5.83 1.18 2.94
CA VAL A 79 -7.19 0.87 3.40
C VAL A 79 -8.10 0.47 2.25
N ILE A 80 -8.01 1.13 1.09
CA ILE A 80 -8.73 0.72 -0.14
C ILE A 80 -8.42 -0.74 -0.51
N GLN A 81 -7.19 -1.20 -0.24
CA GLN A 81 -6.74 -2.57 -0.48
C GLN A 81 -7.00 -3.52 0.71
N GLY A 82 -7.86 -3.13 1.67
CA GLY A 82 -8.23 -3.94 2.82
C GLY A 82 -7.13 -4.14 3.87
N ARG A 83 -6.08 -3.30 3.86
CA ARG A 83 -5.02 -3.38 4.87
C ARG A 83 -5.44 -2.64 6.14
N THR A 84 -5.17 -3.25 7.28
CA THR A 84 -5.27 -2.58 8.59
C THR A 84 -4.11 -1.61 8.78
N ILE A 85 -4.42 -0.36 9.11
CA ILE A 85 -3.44 0.66 9.52
C ILE A 85 -3.87 1.28 10.85
N PRO A 86 -2.96 1.89 11.63
CA PRO A 86 -3.32 2.62 12.85
C PRO A 86 -4.40 3.67 12.60
N LYS A 87 -5.40 3.73 13.47
CA LYS A 87 -6.59 4.60 13.33
C LYS A 87 -6.22 6.07 13.21
N GLU A 88 -5.17 6.49 13.91
CA GLU A 88 -4.67 7.87 13.93
C GLU A 88 -4.13 8.28 12.55
N LYS A 89 -3.45 7.35 11.87
CA LYS A 89 -2.90 7.56 10.52
C LYS A 89 -4.02 7.65 9.49
N LEU A 90 -5.00 6.76 9.58
CA LEU A 90 -6.20 6.80 8.73
C LEU A 90 -6.97 8.10 8.91
N ASN A 91 -7.28 8.48 10.15
CA ASN A 91 -8.01 9.70 10.47
C ASN A 91 -7.29 10.96 9.95
N THR A 92 -5.97 11.00 10.08
CA THR A 92 -5.17 12.11 9.56
C THR A 92 -5.26 12.20 8.04
N ALA A 93 -5.14 11.07 7.34
CA ALA A 93 -5.25 11.04 5.89
C ALA A 93 -6.67 11.41 5.40
N LEU A 94 -7.72 10.91 6.08
CA LEU A 94 -9.11 11.24 5.76
C LEU A 94 -9.42 12.73 5.99
N ARG A 95 -8.96 13.32 7.10
CA ARG A 95 -9.14 14.76 7.36
C ARG A 95 -8.44 15.61 6.32
N TRP A 96 -7.21 15.26 5.96
CA TRP A 96 -6.46 15.97 4.94
C TRP A 96 -7.16 15.94 3.57
N ALA A 97 -7.58 14.76 3.12
CA ALA A 97 -8.28 14.60 1.85
C ALA A 97 -9.65 15.29 1.86
N THR A 98 -10.39 15.19 2.97
CA THR A 98 -11.68 15.87 3.14
C THR A 98 -11.52 17.38 3.05
N ARG A 99 -10.51 17.97 3.71
CA ARG A 99 -10.22 19.41 3.61
C ARG A 99 -9.96 19.83 2.16
N LEU A 100 -9.20 19.07 1.39
CA LEU A 100 -8.94 19.40 -0.03
C LEU A 100 -10.25 19.45 -0.82
N VAL A 101 -11.08 18.39 -0.71
CA VAL A 101 -12.36 18.32 -1.41
C VAL A 101 -13.32 19.43 -0.97
N ASP A 102 -13.43 19.71 0.33
CA ASP A 102 -14.31 20.75 0.88
C ASP A 102 -13.91 22.17 0.45
N ASN A 103 -12.69 22.36 -0.07
CA ASN A 103 -12.18 23.65 -0.55
C ASN A 103 -12.01 23.69 -2.07
N ASP A 104 -12.60 22.75 -2.82
CA ASP A 104 -12.47 22.61 -4.28
C ASP A 104 -11.00 22.51 -4.75
N LEU A 105 -10.18 21.83 -3.96
CA LEU A 105 -8.77 21.56 -4.23
C LEU A 105 -8.54 20.09 -4.61
N ASP A 106 -7.58 19.90 -5.51
CA ASP A 106 -6.94 18.63 -5.82
C ASP A 106 -5.45 18.70 -5.53
N ILE A 107 -4.72 17.64 -5.88
CA ILE A 107 -3.29 17.58 -5.73
C ILE A 107 -2.57 17.34 -7.06
N ALA A 108 -1.52 18.12 -7.27
CA ALA A 108 -0.53 17.91 -8.31
C ALA A 108 0.82 17.51 -7.70
N TYR A 109 1.69 16.93 -8.52
CA TYR A 109 3.07 16.64 -8.14
C TYR A 109 4.01 17.18 -9.20
N ASP A 110 5.00 17.94 -8.74
CA ASP A 110 6.12 18.42 -9.50
C ASP A 110 7.42 17.80 -8.94
N PRO A 111 8.34 17.28 -9.76
CA PRO A 111 9.58 16.67 -9.27
C PRO A 111 10.48 17.61 -8.47
N ASP A 112 10.48 18.90 -8.78
CA ASP A 112 11.35 19.91 -8.20
C ASP A 112 10.70 20.57 -6.98
N GLN A 113 9.38 20.79 -7.01
CA GLN A 113 8.63 21.47 -5.94
C GLN A 113 7.90 20.52 -4.98
N GLY A 114 7.67 19.28 -5.40
CA GLY A 114 6.91 18.29 -4.66
C GLY A 114 5.41 18.43 -4.86
N PHE A 115 4.64 18.17 -3.81
CA PHE A 115 3.18 18.16 -3.88
C PHE A 115 2.61 19.56 -3.74
N LEU A 116 1.67 19.89 -4.62
CA LEU A 116 1.02 21.19 -4.69
C LEU A 116 -0.50 21.01 -4.59
N GLU A 117 -1.15 21.84 -3.79
CA GLU A 117 -2.62 21.92 -3.77
C GLU A 117 -3.06 22.85 -4.90
N VAL A 118 -3.92 22.35 -5.77
CA VAL A 118 -4.34 23.06 -7.00
C VAL A 118 -5.86 23.12 -7.06
N PRO A 119 -6.46 24.16 -7.65
CA PRO A 119 -7.90 24.16 -7.91
C PRO A 119 -8.30 22.97 -8.77
N VAL A 120 -9.49 22.41 -8.51
CA VAL A 120 -10.04 21.34 -9.34
C VAL A 120 -10.36 21.86 -10.74
N HIS A 121 -9.79 21.23 -11.77
CA HIS A 121 -10.10 21.51 -13.18
C HIS A 121 -10.67 20.24 -13.84
N GLY A 122 -11.90 19.87 -13.47
CA GLY A 122 -12.59 18.69 -13.97
C GLY A 122 -12.70 17.58 -12.94
N SER A 123 -12.23 16.37 -13.26
CA SER A 123 -12.25 15.24 -12.33
C SER A 123 -11.18 15.40 -11.24
N SER A 124 -11.57 15.31 -9.97
CA SER A 124 -10.65 15.38 -8.83
C SER A 124 -10.09 14.00 -8.47
N HIS A 125 -8.77 13.87 -8.47
CA HIS A 125 -8.04 12.68 -8.04
C HIS A 125 -8.25 12.41 -6.55
N ILE A 126 -8.11 13.45 -5.70
CA ILE A 126 -8.33 13.32 -4.26
C ILE A 126 -9.78 12.94 -3.93
N ALA A 127 -10.77 13.50 -4.64
CA ALA A 127 -12.16 13.14 -4.42
C ALA A 127 -12.44 11.66 -4.72
N ALA A 128 -11.85 11.13 -5.81
CA ALA A 128 -11.96 9.72 -6.15
C ALA A 128 -11.33 8.82 -5.07
N VAL A 129 -10.08 9.11 -4.67
CA VAL A 129 -9.38 8.34 -3.64
C VAL A 129 -10.11 8.41 -2.29
N LEU A 130 -10.62 9.57 -1.90
CA LEU A 130 -11.38 9.76 -0.67
C LEU A 130 -12.68 8.95 -0.67
N SER A 131 -13.41 8.95 -1.79
CA SER A 131 -14.64 8.19 -1.95
C SER A 131 -14.40 6.68 -1.79
N GLU A 132 -13.40 6.14 -2.50
CA GLU A 132 -13.02 4.72 -2.37
C GLU A 132 -12.58 4.38 -0.94
N ALA A 133 -11.78 5.24 -0.30
CA ALA A 133 -11.33 5.00 1.06
C ALA A 133 -12.49 4.99 2.07
N ARG A 134 -13.47 5.90 1.91
CA ARG A 134 -14.67 5.93 2.78
C ARG A 134 -15.51 4.66 2.62
N GLN A 135 -15.68 4.17 1.40
CA GLN A 135 -16.36 2.90 1.14
C GLN A 135 -15.64 1.71 1.78
N ALA A 136 -14.31 1.69 1.76
CA ALA A 136 -13.52 0.62 2.37
C ALA A 136 -13.55 0.62 3.91
N VAL A 137 -13.71 1.80 4.55
CA VAL A 137 -13.82 1.92 6.02
C VAL A 137 -15.23 1.59 6.51
N HIS A 138 -16.23 1.86 5.68
CA HIS A 138 -17.63 1.54 5.93
C HIS A 138 -18.11 0.52 4.88
N PRO A 139 -17.63 -0.74 4.90
CA PRO A 139 -18.27 -1.76 4.10
C PRO A 139 -19.71 -1.81 4.56
N ALA A 140 -20.64 -1.47 3.67
CA ALA A 140 -22.04 -1.34 4.00
C ALA A 140 -22.52 -2.60 4.74
N ALA A 141 -23.34 -2.37 5.76
CA ALA A 141 -24.23 -3.35 6.36
C ALA A 141 -25.29 -3.83 5.35
N GLU A 142 -24.84 -4.37 4.22
CA GLU A 142 -25.68 -5.02 3.20
C GLU A 142 -25.50 -6.54 3.36
N GLY A 143 -26.30 -7.09 4.27
CA GLY A 143 -26.31 -8.54 4.52
C GLY A 143 -27.26 -9.03 5.60
N LEU A 144 -28.20 -8.20 6.08
CA LEU A 144 -29.31 -8.71 6.88
C LEU A 144 -30.57 -8.75 6.00
N PRO A 145 -31.13 -9.95 5.70
CA PRO A 145 -32.41 -10.04 5.04
C PRO A 145 -33.47 -9.37 5.91
N ARG A 146 -34.26 -8.48 5.30
CA ARG A 146 -35.50 -7.97 5.91
C ARG A 146 -36.55 -9.07 5.84
N GLU A 147 -36.47 -10.04 6.75
CA GLU A 147 -37.58 -10.94 7.00
C GLU A 147 -38.30 -10.53 8.29
N ASN A 148 -39.63 -10.51 8.17
CA ASN A 148 -40.66 -10.34 9.19
C ASN A 148 -41.24 -8.93 9.37
N ARG A 149 -41.96 -8.49 8.34
CA ARG A 149 -43.36 -8.06 8.56
C ARG A 149 -44.29 -9.12 7.95
N ALA A 150 -44.91 -9.91 8.82
CA ALA A 150 -46.24 -10.48 8.64
C ALA A 150 -46.98 -10.06 9.93
N GLU A 151 -47.96 -9.17 9.84
CA GLU A 151 -49.39 -9.49 9.71
C GLU A 151 -49.91 -10.30 10.91
#